data_AF-A0A392NJY4-F1
#
_entry.id   AF-A0A392NJY4-F1
#
_cell.length_a   1.000
_cell.length_b   1.000
_cell.length_c   1.000
_cell.angle_alpha   90.00
_cell.angle_beta   90.00
_cell.angle_gamma   90.00
#
_symmetry.space_group_name_H-M   'P 1'
#
loop_
_entity.id
_entity.type
_entity.pdbx_description
1 polymer ?
#
loop_
_entity_poly.entity_id
_entity_poly.type
_entity_poly.pdbx_seq_one_letter_code
_entity_poly.pdbx_strand_id
1 'polypeptide(L)'
;MMKEDLIHIWMANGFISSRENLEIEDVGNMVWNELCRKSFFQYIKVDANTDDISFKMHDLVHDLAQFVTGPECMVLENTNTDLSRSTHHISLDYPTLLSINDGAFK
;
A
#
# COMPACT_ATOMS: atom_id res chain seq x y z
N MET A 1 -3.38 2.81 -8.28
CA MET A 1 -2.01 3.19 -7.91
C MET A 1 -1.14 3.01 -9.15
N MET A 2 -0.25 3.96 -9.44
CA MET A 2 0.71 3.80 -10.53
C MET A 2 1.93 3.01 -10.03
N LYS A 3 2.56 2.25 -10.91
CA LYS A 3 3.76 1.47 -10.59
C LYS A 3 4.87 2.35 -10.00
N GLU A 4 5.06 3.53 -10.59
CA GLU A 4 6.09 4.50 -10.21
C GLU A 4 5.85 5.00 -8.78
N ASP A 5 4.60 5.26 -8.40
CA ASP A 5 4.23 5.66 -7.03
C ASP A 5 4.66 4.62 -6.00
N LEU A 6 4.43 3.34 -6.30
CA LEU A 6 4.78 2.24 -5.41
C LEU A 6 6.30 2.12 -5.23
N ILE A 7 7.06 2.27 -6.32
CA ILE A 7 8.53 2.24 -6.26
C ILE A 7 9.03 3.40 -5.39
N HIS A 8 8.50 4.62 -5.56
CA HIS A 8 8.85 5.75 -4.71
C HIS A 8 8.49 5.52 -3.23
N ILE A 9 7.36 4.87 -2.93
CA ILE A 9 7.00 4.49 -1.55
C ILE A 9 8.05 3.53 -0.97
N TRP A 10 8.49 2.53 -1.73
CA TRP A 10 9.53 1.60 -1.28
C TRP A 10 10.87 2.31 -1.05
N MET A 11 11.23 3.26 -1.91
CA MET A 11 12.43 4.09 -1.74
C MET A 11 12.34 4.94 -0.47
N ALA A 12 11.23 5.64 -0.27
CA ALA A 12 11.02 6.54 0.86
C ALA A 12 11.03 5.81 2.20
N ASN A 13 10.53 4.56 2.24
CA ASN A 13 10.55 3.72 3.43
C ASN A 13 11.83 2.89 3.60
N GLY A 14 12.79 2.99 2.67
CA GLY A 14 14.04 2.24 2.72
C GLY A 14 13.89 0.73 2.56
N PHE A 15 12.79 0.25 1.94
CA PHE A 15 12.58 -1.18 1.67
C PHE A 15 13.48 -1.69 0.54
N ILE A 16 13.91 -0.79 -0.34
CA ILE A 16 14.88 -1.06 -1.39
C ILE A 16 16.05 -0.09 -1.25
N SER A 17 17.23 -0.56 -1.64
CA SER A 17 18.47 0.20 -1.68
C SER A 17 19.15 -0.02 -3.02
N SER A 18 20.05 0.88 -3.40
CA SER A 18 20.90 0.67 -4.57
C SER A 18 21.74 -0.61 -4.40
N ARG A 19 22.13 -1.19 -5.53
CA ARG A 19 22.92 -2.43 -5.56
C ARG A 19 24.02 -2.29 -6.60
N GLU A 20 25.28 -2.35 -6.16
CA GLU A 20 26.45 -2.30 -7.05
C GLU A 20 26.37 -1.12 -8.04
N ASN A 21 26.05 -1.41 -9.30
CA ASN A 21 25.96 -0.48 -10.42
C ASN A 21 24.52 -0.15 -10.85
N LEU A 22 23.52 -0.48 -10.02
CA LEU A 22 22.10 -0.23 -10.28
C LEU A 22 21.59 0.90 -9.39
N GLU A 23 20.87 1.83 -10.01
CA GLU A 23 20.14 2.87 -9.30
C GLU A 23 18.97 2.24 -8.51
N ILE A 24 18.47 2.97 -7.53
CA ILE A 24 17.43 2.45 -6.63
C ILE A 24 16.14 2.14 -7.41
N GLU A 25 15.86 2.94 -8.43
CA GLU A 25 14.75 2.78 -9.36
C GLU A 25 14.88 1.47 -10.16
N ASP A 26 16.09 1.11 -10.60
CA ASP A 26 16.34 -0.16 -11.30
C ASP A 26 16.06 -1.35 -10.38
N VAL A 27 16.51 -1.27 -9.13
CA VAL A 27 16.21 -2.28 -8.11
C VAL A 27 14.71 -2.38 -7.85
N GLY A 28 14.02 -1.24 -7.76
CA GLY A 28 12.56 -1.17 -7.61
C GLY A 28 11.82 -1.85 -8.77
N ASN A 29 12.27 -1.62 -10.01
CA ASN A 29 11.73 -2.27 -11.20
C ASN A 29 11.96 -3.79 -11.18
N MET A 30 13.11 -4.26 -10.71
CA MET A 30 13.38 -5.70 -10.56
C MET A 30 12.44 -6.35 -9.54
N VAL A 31 12.27 -5.73 -8.37
CA VAL A 31 11.36 -6.23 -7.31
C VAL A 31 9.92 -6.25 -7.81
N TRP A 32 9.48 -5.17 -8.47
CA TRP A 32 8.18 -5.09 -9.13
C TRP A 32 7.95 -6.26 -10.09
N ASN A 33 8.90 -6.53 -10.98
CA ASN A 33 8.81 -7.61 -11.96
C ASN A 33 8.74 -8.99 -11.30
N GLU A 34 9.47 -9.24 -10.21
CA GLU A 34 9.36 -10.49 -9.46
C GLU A 34 7.99 -10.67 -8.80
N LEU A 35 7.44 -9.61 -8.22
CA LEU A 35 6.09 -9.64 -7.61
C LEU A 35 5.01 -9.89 -8.67
N CYS A 36 5.12 -9.27 -9.84
CA CYS A 36 4.24 -9.56 -10.99
C CYS A 36 4.34 -11.04 -11.42
N ARG A 37 5.56 -11.60 -11.51
CA ARG A 37 5.77 -13.02 -11.84
C ARG A 37 5.17 -13.97 -10.81
N LYS A 38 5.12 -13.56 -9.55
CA LYS A 38 4.48 -14.31 -8.46
C LYS A 38 2.97 -14.03 -8.35
N SER A 39 2.39 -13.31 -9.31
CA SER A 39 0.97 -12.94 -9.32
C SER A 39 0.52 -12.10 -8.11
N PHE A 40 1.44 -11.40 -7.45
CA PHE A 40 1.09 -10.46 -6.37
C PHE A 40 0.29 -9.27 -6.91
N PHE A 41 0.65 -8.82 -8.09
CA PHE A 41 -0.01 -7.72 -8.78
C PHE A 41 -0.72 -8.21 -10.04
N GLN A 42 -1.94 -7.76 -10.21
CA GLN A 42 -2.68 -7.85 -11.45
C GLN A 42 -2.38 -6.59 -12.28
N TYR A 43 -1.74 -6.81 -13.43
CA TYR A 43 -1.33 -5.76 -14.35
C TYR A 43 -2.53 -5.14 -15.06
N ILE A 44 -2.62 -3.80 -15.05
CA ILE A 44 -3.68 -3.04 -15.72
C ILE A 44 -3.02 -1.92 -16.54
N LYS A 45 -2.92 -2.10 -17.86
CA LYS A 45 -2.44 -1.06 -18.76
C LYS A 45 -3.48 0.07 -18.84
N VAL A 46 -3.08 1.31 -18.59
CA VAL A 46 -4.00 2.46 -18.54
C VAL A 46 -4.26 3.01 -19.94
N ASP A 47 -3.22 3.13 -20.77
CA ASP A 47 -3.32 3.57 -22.17
C ASP A 47 -2.40 2.69 -23.03
N ALA A 48 -2.86 2.27 -24.20
CA ALA A 48 -2.06 1.50 -25.16
C ALA A 48 -0.85 2.30 -25.68
N ASN A 49 -0.94 3.63 -25.69
CA ASN A 49 0.03 4.55 -26.27
C ASN A 49 1.03 5.11 -25.25
N THR A 50 0.83 4.87 -23.95
CA THR A 50 1.79 5.26 -22.91
C THR A 50 2.37 4.04 -22.21
N ASP A 51 3.51 4.22 -21.57
CA ASP A 51 4.11 3.24 -20.67
C ASP A 51 3.54 3.33 -19.24
N ASP A 52 2.42 4.04 -19.07
CA ASP A 52 1.76 4.19 -17.77
C ASP A 52 1.11 2.87 -17.35
N ILE A 53 1.65 2.31 -16.27
CA ILE A 53 1.20 1.03 -15.73
C ILE A 53 0.50 1.28 -14.41
N SER A 54 -0.79 0.95 -14.38
CA SER A 54 -1.51 0.79 -13.14
C SER A 54 -1.59 -0.68 -12.75
N PHE A 55 -1.88 -0.93 -11.49
CA PHE A 55 -2.03 -2.28 -10.99
C PHE A 55 -2.97 -2.33 -9.80
N LYS A 56 -3.42 -3.56 -9.52
CA LYS A 56 -4.16 -3.91 -8.31
C LYS A 56 -3.46 -5.09 -7.63
N MET A 57 -3.49 -5.14 -6.31
CA MET A 57 -3.13 -6.36 -5.57
C MET A 57 -4.23 -7.42 -5.76
N HIS A 58 -3.85 -8.69 -5.87
CA HIS A 58 -4.83 -9.77 -5.93
C HIS A 58 -5.59 -9.87 -4.60
N ASP A 59 -6.89 -10.13 -4.63
CA ASP A 59 -7.73 -10.14 -3.41
C ASP A 59 -7.19 -11.14 -2.37
N LEU A 60 -6.76 -12.33 -2.78
CA LEU A 60 -6.10 -13.29 -1.86
C LEU A 60 -4.80 -12.78 -1.21
N VAL A 61 -4.00 -11.99 -1.93
CA VAL A 61 -2.74 -11.43 -1.42
C VAL A 61 -3.05 -10.26 -0.49
N HIS A 62 -4.07 -9.50 -0.82
CA HIS A 62 -4.62 -8.46 0.05
C HIS A 62 -5.14 -9.05 1.37
N ASP A 63 -5.94 -10.12 1.31
CA ASP A 63 -6.47 -10.79 2.50
C ASP A 63 -5.35 -11.37 3.36
N LEU A 64 -4.31 -11.93 2.72
CA LEU A 64 -3.11 -12.38 3.42
C LEU A 64 -2.37 -11.21 4.09
N ALA A 65 -2.21 -10.08 3.40
CA ALA A 65 -1.55 -8.91 3.97
C ALA A 65 -2.34 -8.36 5.16
N GLN A 66 -3.67 -8.32 5.09
CA GLN A 66 -4.52 -7.96 6.23
C GLN A 66 -4.39 -8.94 7.38
N PHE A 67 -4.35 -10.24 7.10
CA PHE A 67 -4.18 -11.27 8.13
C PHE A 67 -2.83 -11.13 8.86
N VAL A 68 -1.75 -10.87 8.12
CA VAL A 68 -0.40 -10.72 8.69
C VAL A 68 -0.24 -9.38 9.43
N THR A 69 -0.81 -8.29 8.90
CA THR A 69 -0.69 -6.95 9.49
C THR A 69 -1.75 -6.64 10.55
N GLY A 70 -2.81 -7.46 10.66
CA GLY A 70 -3.96 -7.22 11.53
C GLY A 70 -3.69 -6.80 12.97
N PRO A 71 -2.69 -7.37 13.71
CA PRO A 71 -2.42 -6.90 15.07
C PRO A 71 -1.72 -5.53 15.13
N GLU A 72 -1.08 -5.09 14.04
CA GLU A 72 -0.22 -3.90 13.97
C GLU A 72 -0.81 -2.75 13.13
N CYS A 73 -1.73 -3.05 12.21
CA CYS A 73 -2.36 -2.10 11.30
C CYS A 73 -3.89 -2.26 11.35
N MET A 74 -4.60 -1.20 11.73
CA MET A 74 -6.06 -1.21 11.89
C MET A 74 -6.71 -0.16 10.99
N VAL A 75 -7.77 -0.55 10.29
CA VAL A 75 -8.67 0.37 9.60
C VAL A 75 -9.81 0.70 10.56
N LEU A 76 -9.94 1.98 10.90
CA LEU A 76 -10.99 2.47 11.81
C LEU A 76 -12.27 2.70 11.00
N GLU A 77 -13.20 1.75 11.04
CA GLU A 77 -14.51 1.87 10.38
C GLU A 77 -15.58 2.53 11.28
N ASN A 78 -15.34 2.63 12.59
CA ASN A 78 -16.22 3.30 13.54
C ASN A 78 -15.44 3.75 14.80
N THR A 79 -15.90 4.83 15.43
CA THR A 79 -15.23 5.45 16.60
C THR A 79 -15.29 4.61 17.88
N ASN A 80 -16.04 3.50 17.88
CA ASN A 80 -16.23 2.61 19.02
C ASN A 80 -15.40 1.31 18.92
N THR A 81 -14.30 1.31 18.17
CA THR A 81 -13.43 0.14 18.02
C THR A 81 -12.37 0.14 19.11
N ASP A 82 -12.27 -0.98 19.84
CA ASP A 82 -11.27 -1.16 20.90
C ASP A 82 -9.88 -1.28 20.25
N LEU A 83 -9.05 -0.26 20.43
CA LEU A 83 -7.67 -0.25 19.93
C LEU A 83 -6.84 -1.25 20.74
N SER A 84 -6.26 -2.23 20.06
CA SER A 84 -5.26 -3.09 20.69
C SER A 84 -4.03 -2.26 21.05
N ARG A 85 -3.38 -2.56 22.18
CA ARG A 85 -2.08 -1.96 22.54
C ARG A 85 -0.97 -2.22 21.52
N SER A 86 -1.16 -3.19 20.63
CA SER A 86 -0.22 -3.53 19.55
C SER A 86 -0.42 -2.74 18.25
N THR A 87 -1.46 -1.91 18.14
CA THR A 87 -1.74 -1.15 16.92
C THR A 87 -0.73 -0.01 16.76
N HIS A 88 0.03 -0.04 15.67
CA HIS A 88 1.05 0.97 15.33
C HIS A 88 0.61 1.88 14.17
N HIS A 89 -0.28 1.40 13.31
CA HIS A 89 -0.79 2.14 12.16
C HIS A 89 -2.31 2.16 12.15
N ILE A 90 -2.89 3.36 11.96
CA ILE A 90 -4.33 3.57 11.88
C ILE A 90 -4.64 4.22 10.53
N SER A 91 -5.56 3.61 9.79
CA SER A 91 -6.14 4.20 8.58
C SER A 91 -7.58 4.60 8.86
N LEU A 92 -7.99 5.76 8.38
CA LEU A 92 -9.34 6.30 8.52
C LEU A 92 -9.97 6.38 7.13
N ASP A 93 -11.19 5.87 6.98
CA ASP A 93 -11.95 6.12 5.77
C ASP A 93 -12.55 7.55 5.78
N TYR A 94 -12.85 8.06 4.58
CA TYR A 94 -13.37 9.42 4.42
C TYR A 94 -14.69 9.68 5.19
N PRO A 95 -15.65 8.73 5.22
CA PRO A 95 -16.84 8.84 6.07
C PRO A 95 -16.53 8.96 7.57
N THR A 96 -15.56 8.21 8.08
CA THR A 96 -15.17 8.21 9.51
C THR A 96 -14.42 9.49 9.87
N LEU A 97 -13.63 10.07 8.97
CA LEU A 97 -13.02 11.40 9.18
C LEU A 97 -14.07 12.50 9.39
N LEU A 98 -15.21 12.42 8.69
CA LEU A 98 -16.29 13.39 8.82
C LEU A 98 -17.05 13.24 10.16
N SER A 99 -17.25 12.00 10.63
CA SER A 99 -17.96 11.75 11.89
C SER A 99 -17.17 12.17 13.14
N ILE A 100 -15.83 12.18 13.06
CA ILE A 100 -14.96 12.69 14.14
C ILE A 100 -15.08 14.22 14.26
N ASN A 101 -15.19 14.93 13.14
CA ASN A 101 -15.26 16.40 13.13
C ASN A 101 -16.58 16.97 13.67
N ASP A 102 -17.67 16.21 13.60
CA ASP A 102 -18.97 16.62 14.16
C ASP A 102 -19.04 16.53 15.69
N GLY A 103 -18.06 15.87 16.35
CA GLY A 103 -18.02 15.68 17.81
C GLY A 103 -16.89 16.40 18.56
N ALA A 104 -15.84 16.86 17.89
CA ALA A 104 -14.60 17.30 18.55
C ALA A 104 -14.48 18.82 18.80
N PHE A 105 -15.41 19.64 18.29
CA PHE A 105 -15.41 21.10 18.49
C PHE A 105 -16.77 21.62 18.97
N LYS A 106 -17.28 21.08 20.07
CA LYS A 106 -18.38 21.68 20.82
C LYS A 106 -18.08 21.75 22.31
#